data_AF-A0A8S9Z137-F1
#
_entry.id   AF-A0A8S9Z137-F1
#
_cell.length_a   1.000
_cell.length_b   1.000
_cell.length_c   1.000
_cell.angle_alpha   90.00
_cell.angle_beta   90.00
_cell.angle_gamma   90.00
#
_symmetry.space_group_name_H-M   'P 1'
#
loop_
_entity.id
_entity.type
_entity.pdbx_description
1 polymer ?
#
loop_
_entity_poly.entity_id
_entity_poly.type
_entity_poly.pdbx_seq_one_letter_code
_entity_poly.pdbx_strand_id
1 'polypeptide(L)'
;MTFKWTQGCKGFQLGYLDNHILCVRSGPAVRLHNLDDGTYKIFQFHTHAPTTLAVHPLGTYFAVAELYETDPKVFVYQYPDLKEIILRGISL
;
A
#
# COMPACT_ATOMS: atom_id res chain seq x y z
N MET A 1 7.81 14.93 11.58
CA MET A 1 6.34 15.15 11.61
C MET A 1 5.70 13.77 11.65
N THR A 2 4.97 13.41 12.71
CA THR A 2 4.43 12.04 12.89
C THR A 2 2.94 12.05 12.56
N PHE A 3 2.54 11.41 11.47
CA PHE A 3 1.15 11.33 11.05
C PHE A 3 0.39 10.37 11.98
N LYS A 4 -0.61 10.89 12.69
CA LYS A 4 -1.40 10.12 13.68
C LYS A 4 -2.66 9.49 13.10
N TRP A 5 -3.12 9.94 11.92
CA TRP A 5 -4.43 9.58 11.43
C TRP A 5 -4.57 9.82 9.92
N THR A 6 -5.31 8.96 9.23
CA THR A 6 -5.67 9.11 7.82
C THR A 6 -7.09 8.60 7.61
N GLN A 7 -7.91 9.32 6.84
CA GLN A 7 -9.27 8.94 6.45
C GLN A 7 -9.42 9.04 4.94
N GLY A 8 -10.10 8.06 4.36
CA GLY A 8 -10.42 8.02 2.94
C GLY A 8 -10.28 6.61 2.39
N CYS A 9 -11.30 6.18 1.64
CA CYS A 9 -11.24 5.04 0.75
C CYS A 9 -11.58 5.59 -0.64
N LYS A 10 -10.68 6.43 -1.20
CA LYS A 10 -10.94 7.07 -2.49
C LYS A 10 -10.97 5.98 -3.56
N GLY A 11 -12.11 5.73 -4.17
CA GLY A 11 -12.26 4.73 -5.24
C GLY A 11 -12.23 3.26 -4.79
N PHE A 12 -12.53 2.95 -3.53
CA PHE A 12 -12.74 1.57 -3.02
C PHE A 12 -11.55 0.61 -3.15
N GLN A 13 -10.31 1.09 -3.27
CA GLN A 13 -9.16 0.19 -3.37
C GLN A 13 -8.74 -0.31 -2.00
N LEU A 14 -9.10 -1.56 -1.73
CA LEU A 14 -8.78 -2.30 -0.52
C LEU A 14 -8.62 -3.80 -0.82
N GLY A 15 -8.03 -4.52 0.13
CA GLY A 15 -7.97 -5.97 0.11
C GLY A 15 -7.40 -6.52 1.42
N TYR A 16 -7.57 -7.81 1.64
CA TYR A 16 -6.98 -8.49 2.79
C TYR A 16 -5.57 -8.97 2.44
N LEU A 17 -4.58 -8.61 3.26
CA LEU A 17 -3.20 -9.11 3.15
C LEU A 17 -3.00 -10.41 3.93
N ASP A 18 -3.81 -10.59 4.96
CA ASP A 18 -3.89 -11.76 5.83
C ASP A 18 -5.33 -11.81 6.38
N ASN A 19 -5.71 -12.88 7.09
CA ASN A 19 -7.09 -13.15 7.53
C ASN A 19 -7.78 -11.93 8.16
N HIS A 20 -7.04 -11.14 8.94
CA HIS A 20 -7.58 -10.02 9.71
C HIS A 20 -6.91 -8.68 9.35
N ILE A 21 -6.03 -8.66 8.35
CA ILE A 21 -5.27 -7.45 7.98
C ILE A 21 -5.88 -6.83 6.72
N LEU A 22 -6.70 -5.81 6.94
CA LEU A 22 -7.28 -5.01 5.87
C LEU A 22 -6.30 -3.94 5.41
N CYS A 23 -5.87 -4.02 4.16
CA CYS A 23 -5.09 -2.99 3.49
C CYS A 23 -6.02 -2.03 2.75
N VAL A 24 -6.00 -0.75 3.12
CA VAL A 24 -6.86 0.29 2.53
C VAL A 24 -6.02 1.44 2.04
N ARG A 25 -6.18 1.79 0.76
CA ARG A 25 -5.58 3.02 0.22
C ARG A 25 -6.20 4.23 0.91
N SER A 26 -5.37 5.01 1.60
CA SER A 26 -5.79 6.17 2.39
C SER A 26 -4.96 7.40 1.99
N GLY A 27 -5.33 8.03 0.88
CA GLY A 27 -4.64 9.19 0.33
C GLY A 27 -3.21 8.84 -0.13
N PRO A 28 -2.16 9.54 0.37
CA PRO A 28 -0.75 9.33 -0.01
C PRO A 28 -0.10 8.10 0.64
N ALA A 29 -0.90 7.20 1.22
CA ALA A 29 -0.46 6.13 2.09
C ALA A 29 -1.41 4.93 1.99
N VAL A 30 -1.02 3.82 2.61
CA VAL A 30 -1.93 2.73 2.98
C VAL A 30 -2.07 2.63 4.48
N ARG A 31 -3.26 2.22 4.90
CA ARG A 31 -3.55 1.84 6.27
C ARG A 31 -3.74 0.34 6.31
N LEU A 32 -3.02 -0.30 7.21
CA LEU A 32 -3.07 -1.72 7.50
C LEU A 32 -3.80 -1.86 8.82
N HIS A 33 -5.05 -2.30 8.78
CA HIS A 33 -5.94 -2.38 9.93
C HIS A 33 -6.09 -3.84 10.33
N ASN A 34 -5.67 -4.18 11.55
CA ASN A 34 -6.00 -5.45 12.16
C ASN A 34 -7.43 -5.39 12.71
N LEU A 35 -8.34 -6.15 12.09
CA LEU A 35 -9.75 -6.14 12.45
C LEU A 35 -10.05 -6.91 13.74
N ASP A 36 -9.13 -7.75 14.22
CA ASP A 36 -9.33 -8.52 15.47
C ASP A 36 -9.19 -7.66 16.71
N ASP A 37 -8.18 -6.79 16.74
CA ASP A 37 -7.85 -5.94 17.90
C ASP A 37 -8.10 -4.44 17.64
N GLY A 38 -8.50 -4.07 16.42
CA GLY A 38 -8.76 -2.69 16.00
C GLY A 38 -7.50 -1.83 15.84
N THR A 39 -6.30 -2.42 15.94
CA THR A 39 -5.05 -1.69 15.77
C THR A 39 -4.80 -1.39 14.30
N TYR A 40 -4.05 -0.32 14.02
CA TYR A 40 -3.67 0.00 12.66
C TYR A 40 -2.26 0.56 12.56
N LYS A 41 -1.66 0.35 11.40
CA LYS A 41 -0.40 0.96 10.98
C LYS A 41 -0.62 1.78 9.72
N ILE A 42 0.00 2.94 9.65
CA ILE A 42 0.04 3.76 8.43
C ILE A 42 1.40 3.56 7.79
N PHE A 43 1.42 3.16 6.52
CA PHE A 43 2.63 3.11 5.70
C PHE A 43 2.55 4.18 4.62
N GLN A 44 3.55 5.05 4.62
CA GLN A 44 3.60 6.19 3.72
C GLN A 44 4.46 5.88 2.52
N PHE A 45 3.95 6.20 1.34
CA PHE A 45 4.63 6.01 0.07
C PHE A 45 5.70 7.05 -0.18
N HIS A 46 6.67 6.72 -1.03
CA HIS A 46 7.87 7.53 -1.23
C HIS A 46 7.55 8.90 -1.83
N THR A 47 6.70 8.94 -2.85
CA THR A 47 6.26 10.19 -3.51
C THR A 47 5.13 10.90 -2.80
N HIS A 48 4.57 10.29 -1.75
CA HIS A 48 3.32 10.75 -1.14
C HIS A 48 2.16 10.88 -2.16
N ALA A 49 2.13 10.08 -3.23
CA ALA A 49 1.06 10.14 -4.23
C ALA A 49 0.83 8.83 -5.00
N PRO A 50 0.06 7.88 -4.44
CA PRO A 50 -0.32 6.66 -5.11
C PRO A 50 -1.52 6.91 -6.05
N THR A 51 -1.42 6.35 -7.24
CA THR A 51 -2.51 6.31 -8.22
C THR A 51 -3.48 5.18 -7.93
N THR A 52 -2.93 4.00 -7.66
CA THR A 52 -3.65 2.73 -7.58
C THR A 52 -3.05 1.82 -6.52
N LEU A 53 -3.88 0.93 -5.97
CA LEU A 53 -3.51 -0.15 -5.07
C LEU A 53 -4.10 -1.46 -5.60
N ALA A 54 -3.27 -2.50 -5.65
CA ALA A 54 -3.69 -3.88 -5.91
C ALA A 54 -3.17 -4.78 -4.79
N VAL A 55 -4.03 -5.64 -4.24
CA VAL A 55 -3.66 -6.61 -3.20
C VAL A 55 -3.62 -8.00 -3.81
N HIS A 56 -2.56 -8.76 -3.53
CA HIS A 56 -2.42 -10.11 -4.04
C HIS A 56 -3.46 -11.05 -3.39
N PRO A 57 -4.19 -11.88 -4.15
CA PRO A 57 -5.33 -12.63 -3.62
C PRO A 57 -4.95 -13.77 -2.66
N LEU A 58 -3.73 -14.32 -2.76
CA LEU A 58 -3.29 -15.50 -2.00
C LEU A 58 -2.03 -15.26 -1.15
N GLY A 59 -1.52 -14.03 -1.16
CA GLY A 59 -0.19 -13.75 -0.63
C GLY A 59 -0.18 -12.42 0.09
N THR A 60 0.77 -12.25 1.00
CA THR A 60 0.88 -11.05 1.83
C THR A 60 1.54 -9.89 1.08
N TYR A 61 1.12 -9.64 -0.16
CA TYR A 61 1.70 -8.63 -1.04
C TYR A 61 0.67 -7.60 -1.48
N PHE A 62 1.13 -6.37 -1.68
CA PHE A 62 0.37 -5.36 -2.41
C PHE A 62 1.29 -4.57 -3.34
N ALA A 63 0.71 -4.10 -4.44
CA ALA A 63 1.38 -3.28 -5.43
C ALA A 63 0.76 -1.89 -5.48
N VAL A 64 1.60 -0.89 -5.71
CA VAL A 64 1.19 0.50 -5.94
C VAL A 64 1.96 1.12 -7.09
N ALA A 65 1.30 2.03 -7.80
CA ALA A 65 1.95 2.89 -8.79
C ALA A 65 1.86 4.34 -8.32
N GLU A 66 2.98 5.07 -8.40
CA GLU A 66 3.12 6.42 -7.84
C GLU A 66 3.17 7.48 -8.95
N LEU A 67 2.37 8.57 -8.82
CA LEU A 67 2.07 9.52 -9.92
C LEU A 67 3.18 10.57 -10.15
N TYR A 68 3.96 10.91 -9.13
CA TYR A 68 4.89 12.06 -9.18
C TYR A 68 6.36 11.68 -9.33
N GLU A 69 6.67 10.42 -9.59
CA GLU A 69 8.01 10.06 -10.04
C GLU A 69 8.21 10.53 -11.49
N THR A 70 9.35 11.19 -11.76
CA THR A 70 9.79 11.49 -13.14
C THR A 70 10.11 10.23 -13.94
N ASP A 71 10.29 9.11 -13.24
CA ASP A 71 10.48 7.75 -13.74
C ASP A 71 9.38 6.84 -13.14
N PRO A 72 8.26 6.62 -13.84
CA PRO A 72 7.10 5.94 -13.27
C PRO A 72 7.46 4.51 -12.85
N LYS A 73 7.25 4.21 -11.57
CA LYS A 73 7.57 2.91 -10.96
C LYS A 73 6.32 2.24 -10.39
N VAL A 74 6.35 0.91 -10.47
CA VAL A 74 5.45 0.06 -9.70
C VAL A 74 6.25 -0.58 -8.58
N PHE A 75 5.79 -0.34 -7.36
CA PHE A 75 6.37 -0.93 -6.16
C PHE A 75 5.52 -2.09 -5.71
N VAL A 76 6.16 -3.19 -5.32
CA VAL A 76 5.52 -4.31 -4.63
C VAL A 76 6.06 -4.35 -3.22
N TYR A 77 5.17 -4.42 -2.23
CA TYR A 77 5.52 -4.50 -0.82
C TYR A 77 5.05 -5.82 -0.24
N GLN A 78 5.88 -6.43 0.61
CA GLN A 78 5.55 -7.64 1.35
C GLN A 78 5.21 -7.31 2.80
N TYR A 79 4.01 -7.64 3.25
CA TYR A 79 3.61 -7.61 4.65
C TYR A 79 4.19 -8.81 5.43
N PRO A 80 4.59 -8.66 6.71
CA PRO A 80 4.44 -7.48 7.58
C PRO A 80 5.58 -6.46 7.54
N ASP A 81 6.74 -6.85 7.01
CA ASP A 81 7.95 -6.05 7.10
C ASP A 81 7.94 -4.82 6.17
N LEU A 82 7.05 -4.82 5.19
CA LEU A 82 6.90 -3.80 4.14
C LEU A 82 8.18 -3.63 3.33
N LYS A 83 8.88 -4.75 3.10
CA LYS A 83 10.06 -4.78 2.24
C LYS A 83 9.63 -4.43 0.81
N GLU A 84 10.29 -3.42 0.27
CA GLU A 84 10.07 -2.94 -1.10
C GLU A 84 10.76 -3.86 -2.12
N ILE A 85 10.02 -4.20 -3.17
CA ILE A 85 10.49 -4.88 -4.37
C ILE A 85 10.11 -3.98 -5.55
N ILE A 86 11.12 -3.40 -6.20
CA ILE A 86 10.90 -2.62 -7.41
C ILE A 86 10.87 -3.57 -8.59
N LEU A 87 9.73 -3.68 -9.25
CA LEU A 87 9.65 -4.34 -10.55
C LEU A 87 10.20 -3.39 -11.60
N ARG A 88 11.50 -3.50 -11.89
CA ARG A 88 12.08 -2.82 -13.06
C ARG A 88 11.67 -3.63 -14.28
N GLY A 89 10.98 -2.98 -15.23
CA GLY A 89 10.80 -3.56 -16.55
C GLY A 89 12.18 -3.89 -17.10
N ILE A 90 12.44 -5.18 -17.36
CA ILE A 90 13.62 -5.56 -18.14
C ILE A 90 13.36 -4.96 -19.51
N SER A 91 14.21 -4.03 -19.95
CA SER A 91 14.24 -3.62 -21.34
C SER A 91 14.50 -4.88 -22.17
N LEU A 92 13.46 -5.40 -22.82
CA LEU A 92 13.60 -6.40 -23.87
C LEU A 92 14.23 -5.75 -25.12
#